data_AF-A0A7S3YBS6-F1
#
_entry.id   AF-A0A7S3YBS6-F1
#
_cell.length_a   1.000
_cell.length_b   1.000
_cell.length_c   1.000
_cell.angle_alpha   90.00
_cell.angle_beta   90.00
_cell.angle_gamma   90.00
#
_symmetry.space_group_name_H-M   'P 1'
#
loop_
_entity.id
_entity.type
_entity.pdbx_description
1 polymer ?
#
loop_
_entity_poly.entity_id
_entity_poly.type
_entity_poly.pdbx_seq_one_letter_code
_entity_poly.pdbx_strand_id
1 'polypeptide(L)'
;EGARLAASEGGGLVLDRADGYTGVLIDDLVTKGASEPYRMFTSRSEYRLLLRPENADRRLTPKGISCGVVGRERREMFESDLRDYDHVRKLADSIVMTGNGWHKVGVSEIRAEGTRRSITDLVRSGLHLDTVLERIRDRDDQEILGDYTDDLARAFEVHPIIREAVSIDCQYSLYTEKQRAEVARMRRQRELPIPEDTDYASLRWFS
;
A
#
# COMPACT_ATOMS: atom_id res chain seq x y z
N GLU A 1 -6.09 -11.49 21.56
CA GLU A 1 -5.20 -10.54 22.23
C GLU A 1 -4.12 -10.07 21.27
N GLY A 2 -3.90 -8.76 21.14
CA GLY A 2 -2.79 -8.23 20.36
C GLY A 2 -1.51 -8.34 21.17
N ALA A 3 -0.47 -8.95 20.61
CA ALA A 3 0.79 -9.11 21.32
C ALA A 3 1.46 -7.75 21.55
N ARG A 4 1.64 -7.40 22.83
CA ARG A 4 2.28 -6.17 23.29
C ARG A 4 3.78 -6.42 23.47
N LEU A 5 4.63 -5.75 22.68
CA LEU A 5 6.03 -5.59 23.06
C LEU A 5 6.09 -4.39 24.03
N ALA A 6 6.09 -4.68 25.33
CA ALA A 6 6.22 -3.65 26.36
C ALA A 6 7.67 -3.20 26.46
N ALA A 7 8.01 -2.10 25.78
CA ALA A 7 9.24 -1.37 26.00
C ALA A 7 8.88 0.03 26.52
N SER A 8 9.24 0.26 27.79
CA SER A 8 9.20 1.51 28.58
C SER A 8 7.85 2.24 28.74
N GLU A 9 7.77 3.09 29.77
CA GLU A 9 6.58 3.74 30.36
C GLU A 9 5.75 4.64 29.41
N GLY A 10 6.06 4.65 28.11
CA GLY A 10 5.43 5.50 27.08
C GLY A 10 4.47 4.78 26.14
N GLY A 11 3.79 3.72 26.59
CA GLY A 11 2.81 2.97 25.77
C GLY A 11 3.47 2.27 24.58
N GLY A 12 3.82 0.99 24.75
CA GLY A 12 4.55 0.22 23.73
C GLY A 12 3.90 0.23 22.35
N LEU A 13 4.74 0.20 21.30
CA LEU A 13 4.29 0.05 19.91
C LEU A 13 3.59 -1.30 19.73
N VAL A 14 2.30 -1.27 19.43
CA VAL A 14 1.54 -2.47 19.06
C VAL A 14 1.51 -2.60 17.54
N LEU A 15 2.06 -3.69 17.05
CA LEU A 15 1.97 -4.09 15.64
C LEU A 15 0.99 -5.25 15.53
N ASP A 16 -0.01 -5.12 14.67
CA ASP A 16 -0.86 -6.24 14.30
C ASP A 16 -0.32 -6.98 13.07
N ARG A 17 -0.92 -8.13 12.75
CA ARG A 17 -0.54 -8.96 11.59
C ARG A 17 -0.63 -8.24 10.25
N ALA A 18 -1.41 -7.16 10.17
CA ALA A 18 -1.62 -6.38 8.95
C ALA A 18 -0.64 -5.19 8.82
N ASP A 19 0.16 -4.91 9.85
CA ASP A 19 1.16 -3.85 9.80
C ASP A 19 2.47 -4.29 9.15
N GLY A 20 2.82 -5.57 9.31
CA GLY A 20 4.08 -6.11 8.81
C GLY A 20 4.32 -7.54 9.25
N TYR A 21 5.32 -8.16 8.63
CA TYR A 21 5.78 -9.50 8.99
C TYR A 21 6.25 -9.59 10.46
N THR A 22 6.73 -8.49 11.06
CA THR A 22 6.99 -8.42 12.50
C THR A 22 5.72 -8.63 13.33
N GLY A 23 4.59 -8.05 12.94
CA GLY A 23 3.32 -8.29 13.62
C GLY A 23 2.83 -9.73 13.47
N VAL A 24 3.03 -10.33 12.30
CA VAL A 24 2.76 -11.76 12.05
C VAL A 24 3.59 -12.66 12.98
N LEU A 25 4.90 -12.38 13.08
CA LEU A 25 5.82 -13.09 13.96
C LEU A 25 5.35 -13.05 15.41
N ILE A 26 5.12 -11.85 15.94
CA ILE A 26 4.78 -11.68 17.36
C ILE A 26 3.42 -12.34 17.66
N ASP A 27 2.42 -12.17 16.78
CA ASP A 27 1.10 -12.77 16.95
C ASP A 27 1.13 -14.31 16.89
N ASP A 28 1.92 -14.89 15.97
CA ASP A 28 2.10 -16.35 15.90
C ASP A 28 2.78 -16.89 17.17
N LEU A 29 3.83 -16.22 17.67
CA LEU A 29 4.52 -16.63 18.90
C LEU A 29 3.62 -16.58 20.13
N VAL A 30 2.79 -15.54 20.27
CA VAL A 30 1.89 -15.39 21.43
C VAL A 30 0.70 -16.33 21.35
N THR A 31 0.12 -16.53 20.16
CA THR A 31 -1.13 -17.29 20.01
C THR A 31 -0.89 -18.79 19.88
N LYS A 32 0.16 -19.19 19.17
CA LYS A 32 0.43 -20.61 18.85
C LYS A 32 1.58 -21.19 19.67
N GLY A 33 2.39 -20.35 20.30
CA GLY A 33 3.67 -20.77 20.88
C GLY A 33 4.66 -21.25 19.82
N ALA A 34 5.77 -21.82 20.28
CA ALA A 34 6.78 -22.42 19.40
C ALA A 34 7.41 -23.64 20.08
N SER A 35 7.01 -24.84 19.67
CA SER A 35 7.62 -26.10 20.14
C SER A 35 9.00 -26.35 19.53
N GLU A 36 9.28 -25.71 18.39
CA GLU A 36 10.56 -25.70 17.67
C GLU A 36 10.94 -24.26 17.30
N PRO A 37 12.22 -23.98 16.99
CA PRO A 37 12.64 -22.62 16.60
C PRO A 37 11.80 -22.07 15.45
N TYR A 38 11.09 -20.96 15.72
CA TYR A 38 10.20 -20.34 14.75
C TYR A 38 10.95 -19.88 13.49
N ARG A 39 10.35 -20.10 12.31
CA ARG A 39 10.93 -19.69 11.02
C ARG A 39 9.94 -18.83 10.24
N MET A 40 10.34 -17.60 9.91
CA MET A 40 9.48 -16.67 9.15
C MET A 40 9.03 -17.22 7.80
N PHE A 41 9.86 -18.00 7.12
CA PHE A 41 9.54 -18.57 5.79
C PHE A 41 8.39 -19.58 5.79
N THR A 42 8.04 -20.16 6.95
CA THR A 42 6.89 -21.08 7.06
C THR A 42 5.60 -20.35 7.46
N SER A 43 5.72 -19.09 7.94
CA SER A 43 4.57 -18.27 8.31
C SER A 43 3.82 -17.76 7.07
N ARG A 44 2.50 -17.98 7.04
CA ARG A 44 1.63 -17.46 5.98
C ARG A 44 0.96 -16.19 6.48
N SER A 45 1.37 -15.04 5.95
CA SER A 45 0.56 -13.83 6.05
C SER A 45 -0.61 -13.90 5.07
N GLU A 46 -1.79 -13.55 5.55
CA GLU A 46 -3.02 -13.42 4.75
C GLU A 46 -2.97 -12.17 3.86
N TYR A 47 -2.15 -11.18 4.24
CA TYR A 47 -2.10 -9.84 3.64
C TYR A 47 -0.83 -9.59 2.82
N ARG A 48 -0.27 -10.62 2.17
CA ARG A 48 1.03 -10.53 1.48
C ARG A 48 1.15 -9.36 0.49
N LEU A 49 0.08 -9.01 -0.22
CA LEU A 49 0.09 -7.91 -1.17
C LEU A 49 0.09 -6.55 -0.48
N LEU A 50 -0.35 -6.44 0.78
CA LEU A 50 -0.15 -5.23 1.58
C LEU A 50 1.23 -5.19 2.23
N LEU A 51 1.79 -6.34 2.62
CA LEU A 51 3.02 -6.44 3.41
C LEU A 51 4.30 -6.55 2.57
N ARG A 52 4.35 -5.90 1.40
CA ARG A 52 5.47 -6.04 0.48
C ARG A 52 6.71 -5.27 0.97
N PRO A 53 7.94 -5.74 0.76
CA PRO A 53 9.14 -5.08 1.29
C PRO A 53 9.28 -3.61 0.86
N GLU A 54 8.98 -3.31 -0.40
CA GLU A 54 9.10 -2.00 -1.02
C GLU A 54 8.14 -0.94 -0.45
N ASN A 55 7.07 -1.35 0.23
CA ASN A 55 6.13 -0.42 0.88
C ASN A 55 6.27 -0.40 2.42
N ALA A 56 7.30 -1.08 2.97
CA ALA A 56 7.52 -1.16 4.41
C ALA A 56 7.67 0.21 5.07
N ASP A 57 8.40 1.12 4.44
CA ASP A 57 8.57 2.49 4.94
C ASP A 57 7.24 3.23 5.02
N ARG A 58 6.42 3.17 3.95
CA ARG A 58 5.07 3.76 3.92
C ARG A 58 4.15 3.20 5.00
N ARG A 59 4.34 1.94 5.42
CA ARG A 59 3.56 1.30 6.49
C ARG A 59 4.07 1.59 7.89
N LEU A 60 5.38 1.54 8.09
CA LEU A 60 5.99 1.45 9.43
C LEU A 60 6.65 2.76 9.88
N THR A 61 7.17 3.59 8.98
CA THR A 61 7.81 4.86 9.35
C THR A 61 6.85 5.79 10.09
N PRO A 62 5.57 5.96 9.70
CA PRO A 62 4.62 6.77 10.48
C PRO A 62 4.46 6.29 11.93
N LYS A 63 4.43 4.97 12.14
CA LYS A 63 4.38 4.37 13.48
C LYS A 63 5.66 4.64 14.25
N GLY A 64 6.80 4.47 13.60
CA GLY A 64 8.11 4.75 14.20
C GLY A 64 8.29 6.23 14.59
N ILE A 65 7.75 7.16 13.81
CA ILE A 65 7.69 8.59 14.16
C ILE A 65 6.82 8.79 15.40
N SER A 66 5.63 8.19 15.44
CA SER A 66 4.71 8.33 16.59
C SER A 66 5.29 7.79 17.90
N CYS A 67 6.16 6.77 17.82
CA CYS A 67 6.83 6.18 18.98
C CYS A 67 8.22 6.79 19.25
N GLY A 68 8.64 7.82 18.51
CA GLY A 68 9.90 8.52 18.72
C GLY A 68 11.17 7.75 18.34
N VAL A 69 11.06 6.63 17.62
CA VAL A 69 12.23 5.82 17.20
C VAL A 69 12.81 6.24 15.86
N VAL A 70 12.10 7.07 15.10
CA VAL A 70 12.57 7.63 13.82
C VAL A 70 13.19 9.00 14.05
N GLY A 71 14.49 9.12 13.77
CA GLY A 71 15.22 10.38 13.85
C GLY A 71 14.79 11.41 12.79
N ARG A 72 15.16 12.67 13.02
CA ARG A 72 14.76 13.81 12.17
C ARG A 72 15.11 13.65 10.69
N GLU A 73 16.37 13.30 10.39
CA GLU A 73 16.85 13.15 9.01
C GLU A 73 16.04 12.08 8.24
N ARG A 74 15.83 10.90 8.85
CA ARG A 74 15.03 9.83 8.25
C ARG A 74 13.58 10.24 8.05
N ARG A 75 13.02 11.01 8.98
CA ARG A 75 11.66 11.56 8.86
C ARG A 75 11.56 12.53 7.68
N GLU A 76 12.51 13.46 7.55
CA GLU A 76 12.52 14.45 6.45
C GLU A 76 12.63 13.75 5.08
N MET A 77 13.48 12.73 4.95
CA MET A 77 13.56 11.89 3.75
C MET A 77 12.23 11.21 3.46
N PHE A 78 11.64 10.54 4.45
CA PHE A 78 10.36 9.84 4.31
C PHE A 78 9.24 10.78 3.86
N GLU A 79 9.15 11.96 4.46
CA GLU A 79 8.14 12.95 4.09
C GLU A 79 8.34 13.49 2.67
N SER A 80 9.59 13.58 2.20
CA SER A 80 9.91 13.93 0.81
C SER A 80 9.48 12.83 -0.16
N ASP A 81 9.89 11.59 0.11
CA ASP A 81 9.53 10.44 -0.71
C ASP A 81 8.01 10.24 -0.78
N LEU A 82 7.31 10.50 0.32
CA LEU A 82 5.85 10.42 0.39
C LEU A 82 5.17 11.49 -0.46
N ARG A 83 5.69 12.74 -0.47
CA ARG A 83 5.18 13.81 -1.35
C ARG A 83 5.34 13.45 -2.82
N ASP A 84 6.48 12.90 -3.19
CA ASP A 84 6.76 12.49 -4.57
C ASP A 84 5.91 11.28 -4.99
N TYR A 85 5.74 10.31 -4.09
CA TYR A 85 4.81 9.21 -4.30
C TYR A 85 3.38 9.71 -4.53
N ASP A 86 2.88 10.59 -3.64
CA ASP A 86 1.52 11.13 -3.72
C ASP A 86 1.31 11.95 -4.99
N HIS A 87 2.33 12.70 -5.42
CA HIS A 87 2.33 13.45 -6.68
C HIS A 87 2.10 12.52 -7.87
N VAL A 88 2.98 11.52 -8.04
CA VAL A 88 2.92 10.58 -9.17
C VAL A 88 1.64 9.75 -9.13
N ARG A 89 1.20 9.33 -7.94
CA ARG A 89 -0.05 8.58 -7.75
C ARG A 89 -1.26 9.40 -8.17
N LYS A 90 -1.36 10.65 -7.74
CA LYS A 90 -2.46 11.56 -8.13
C LYS A 90 -2.45 11.84 -9.62
N LEU A 91 -1.28 12.08 -10.21
CA LEU A 91 -1.15 12.27 -11.65
C LEU A 91 -1.70 11.07 -12.41
N ALA A 92 -1.31 9.85 -12.01
CA ALA A 92 -1.75 8.61 -12.64
C ALA A 92 -3.28 8.40 -12.56
N ASP A 93 -3.93 8.87 -11.50
CA ASP A 93 -5.39 8.83 -11.36
C ASP A 93 -6.10 9.96 -12.12
N SER A 94 -5.44 11.11 -12.27
CA SER A 94 -6.05 12.34 -12.82
C SER A 94 -6.11 12.37 -14.34
N ILE A 95 -5.11 11.80 -15.04
CA ILE A 95 -5.09 11.76 -16.50
C ILE A 95 -6.02 10.64 -16.95
N VAL A 96 -7.22 11.03 -17.39
CA VAL A 96 -8.25 10.10 -17.84
C VAL A 96 -8.68 10.44 -19.26
N MET A 97 -8.59 9.48 -20.16
CA MET A 97 -8.98 9.67 -21.56
C MET A 97 -9.59 8.38 -22.16
N THR A 98 -10.23 8.53 -23.33
CA THR A 98 -10.79 7.41 -24.09
C THR A 98 -9.69 6.65 -24.84
N GLY A 99 -10.02 5.49 -25.42
CA GLY A 99 -9.11 4.73 -26.29
C GLY A 99 -8.44 5.60 -27.35
N ASN A 100 -9.23 6.42 -28.04
CA ASN A 100 -8.74 7.33 -29.08
C ASN A 100 -7.81 8.41 -28.52
N GLY A 101 -8.06 8.93 -27.32
CA GLY A 101 -7.16 9.90 -26.68
C GLY A 101 -5.80 9.28 -26.39
N TRP A 102 -5.79 8.08 -25.81
CA TRP A 102 -4.57 7.33 -25.50
C TRP A 102 -3.75 7.00 -26.75
N HIS A 103 -4.43 6.66 -27.87
CA HIS A 103 -3.77 6.43 -29.16
C HIS A 103 -3.03 7.67 -29.66
N LYS A 104 -3.61 8.86 -29.50
CA LYS A 104 -2.97 10.14 -29.89
C LYS A 104 -1.68 10.40 -29.11
N VAL A 105 -1.66 10.06 -27.82
CA VAL A 105 -0.48 10.18 -26.95
C VAL A 105 0.42 8.94 -26.96
N GLY A 106 0.29 8.07 -27.97
CA GLY A 106 1.23 6.98 -28.24
C GLY A 106 0.96 5.66 -27.50
N VAL A 107 -0.18 5.51 -26.84
CA VAL A 107 -0.61 4.27 -26.17
C VAL A 107 -1.67 3.57 -27.03
N SER A 108 -1.25 2.64 -27.90
CA SER A 108 -2.11 1.99 -28.91
C SER A 108 -2.62 0.59 -28.52
N GLU A 109 -2.12 0.00 -27.45
CA GLU A 109 -2.47 -1.35 -26.98
C GLU A 109 -3.89 -1.45 -26.44
N ILE A 110 -4.47 -0.32 -26.05
CA ILE A 110 -5.85 -0.30 -25.60
C ILE A 110 -6.78 -0.20 -26.79
N ARG A 111 -7.95 -0.86 -26.70
CA ARG A 111 -8.95 -0.75 -27.75
C ARG A 111 -9.46 0.68 -27.87
N ALA A 112 -9.65 1.12 -29.10
CA ALA A 112 -10.36 2.35 -29.47
C ALA A 112 -11.85 2.22 -29.14
N GLU A 113 -12.16 2.24 -27.84
CA GLU A 113 -13.52 2.18 -27.29
C GLU A 113 -13.85 3.51 -26.56
N GLY A 114 -15.14 3.76 -26.35
CA GLY A 114 -15.62 4.97 -25.65
C GLY A 114 -15.35 5.00 -24.15
N THR A 115 -14.88 3.89 -23.57
CA THR A 115 -14.59 3.79 -22.14
C THR A 115 -13.37 4.65 -21.78
N ARG A 116 -13.55 5.52 -20.80
CA ARG A 116 -12.49 6.36 -20.23
C ARG A 116 -11.63 5.54 -19.27
N ARG A 117 -10.31 5.66 -19.36
CA ARG A 117 -9.33 4.96 -18.54
C ARG A 117 -8.26 5.93 -18.05
N SER A 118 -7.90 5.82 -16.78
CA SER A 118 -6.76 6.51 -16.17
C SER A 118 -5.44 5.80 -16.46
N ILE A 119 -4.29 6.42 -16.18
CA ILE A 119 -2.99 5.71 -16.21
C ILE A 119 -3.02 4.52 -15.25
N THR A 120 -3.64 4.68 -14.08
CA THR A 120 -3.84 3.57 -13.13
C THR A 120 -4.55 2.38 -13.77
N ASP A 121 -5.59 2.62 -14.56
CA ASP A 121 -6.33 1.56 -15.25
C ASP A 121 -5.48 0.90 -16.36
N LEU A 122 -4.63 1.68 -17.03
CA LEU A 122 -3.68 1.14 -18.01
C LEU A 122 -2.65 0.23 -17.34
N VAL A 123 -2.07 0.67 -16.23
CA VAL A 123 -1.08 -0.12 -15.48
C VAL A 123 -1.71 -1.40 -14.94
N ARG A 124 -2.94 -1.31 -14.43
CA ARG A 124 -3.73 -2.48 -14.02
C ARG A 124 -3.99 -3.46 -15.16
N SER A 125 -4.10 -2.97 -16.40
CA SER A 125 -4.28 -3.82 -17.58
C SER A 125 -2.98 -4.47 -18.09
N GLY A 126 -1.83 -4.16 -17.48
CA GLY A 126 -0.54 -4.79 -17.77
C GLY A 126 0.53 -3.87 -18.33
N LEU A 127 0.24 -2.57 -18.53
CA LEU A 127 1.28 -1.60 -18.91
C LEU A 127 2.14 -1.23 -17.70
N HIS A 128 3.34 -0.71 -17.95
CA HIS A 128 4.19 -0.14 -16.91
C HIS A 128 4.01 1.37 -16.82
N LEU A 129 4.05 1.96 -15.62
CA LEU A 129 3.87 3.40 -15.42
C LEU A 129 4.86 4.22 -16.26
N ASP A 130 6.15 3.91 -16.15
CA ASP A 130 7.20 4.63 -16.89
C ASP A 130 7.00 4.53 -18.41
N THR A 131 6.57 3.37 -18.91
CA THR A 131 6.27 3.21 -20.35
C THR A 131 5.13 4.14 -20.80
N VAL A 132 4.09 4.33 -19.97
CA VAL A 132 3.00 5.25 -20.29
C VAL A 132 3.48 6.70 -20.25
N LEU A 133 4.24 7.08 -19.20
CA LEU A 133 4.78 8.43 -19.06
C LEU A 133 5.72 8.79 -20.21
N GLU A 134 6.64 7.90 -20.59
CA GLU A 134 7.58 8.11 -21.70
C GLU A 134 6.86 8.36 -23.02
N ARG A 135 5.82 7.58 -23.32
CA ARG A 135 5.02 7.76 -24.55
C ARG A 135 4.28 9.08 -24.58
N ILE A 136 3.70 9.47 -23.45
CA ILE A 136 3.07 10.79 -23.27
C ILE A 136 4.09 11.89 -23.58
N ARG A 137 5.28 11.82 -22.97
CA ARG A 137 6.35 12.80 -23.14
C ARG A 137 6.84 12.88 -24.58
N ASP A 138 7.03 11.74 -25.24
CA ASP A 138 7.57 11.68 -26.60
C ASP A 138 6.60 12.26 -27.65
N ARG A 139 5.29 12.30 -27.34
CA ARG A 139 4.27 12.91 -28.21
C ARG A 139 4.06 14.40 -27.98
N ASP A 140 4.22 14.85 -26.74
CA ASP A 140 4.07 16.26 -26.34
C ASP A 140 2.80 16.93 -26.89
N ASP A 141 1.67 16.23 -26.78
CA ASP A 141 0.37 16.71 -27.28
C ASP A 141 -0.27 17.70 -26.30
N GLN A 142 0.10 18.97 -26.44
CA GLN A 142 -0.36 20.06 -25.58
C GLN A 142 -1.87 20.33 -25.67
N GLU A 143 -2.56 19.91 -26.74
CA GLU A 143 -4.03 20.03 -26.85
C GLU A 143 -4.72 19.12 -25.83
N ILE A 144 -4.14 17.95 -25.56
CA ILE A 144 -4.71 16.94 -24.66
C ILE A 144 -4.14 17.08 -23.23
N LEU A 145 -2.87 17.46 -23.13
CA LEU A 145 -2.10 17.35 -21.90
C LEU A 145 -1.67 18.70 -21.30
N GLY A 146 -2.06 19.82 -21.91
CA GLY A 146 -1.63 21.16 -21.48
C GLY A 146 -1.89 21.43 -19.99
N ASP A 147 -3.02 20.96 -19.45
CA ASP A 147 -3.36 21.09 -18.02
C ASP A 147 -2.45 20.28 -17.08
N TYR A 148 -1.69 19.31 -17.61
CA TYR A 148 -0.84 18.40 -16.86
C TYR A 148 0.66 18.60 -17.14
N THR A 149 1.05 19.58 -17.96
CA THR A 149 2.44 19.75 -18.41
C THR A 149 3.42 19.85 -17.24
N ASP A 150 3.13 20.68 -16.24
CA ASP A 150 3.98 20.85 -15.06
C ASP A 150 4.02 19.58 -14.19
N ASP A 151 2.87 18.92 -14.01
CA ASP A 151 2.79 17.70 -13.21
C ASP A 151 3.54 16.53 -13.86
N LEU A 152 3.46 16.41 -15.20
CA LEU A 152 4.21 15.44 -16.00
C LEU A 152 5.70 15.72 -15.91
N ALA A 153 6.14 16.96 -16.09
CA ALA A 153 7.54 17.35 -15.95
C ALA A 153 8.08 16.97 -14.57
N ARG A 154 7.36 17.34 -13.51
CA ARG A 154 7.69 16.97 -12.13
C ARG A 154 7.73 15.45 -11.92
N ALA A 155 6.83 14.67 -12.53
CA ALA A 155 6.85 13.22 -12.39
C ALA A 155 8.14 12.58 -12.94
N PHE A 156 8.78 13.19 -13.96
CA PHE A 156 10.08 12.74 -14.47
C PHE A 156 11.24 13.07 -13.54
N GLU A 157 11.15 14.12 -12.73
CA GLU A 157 12.15 14.49 -11.73
C GLU A 157 12.13 13.57 -10.50
N VAL A 158 10.98 12.94 -10.21
CA VAL A 158 10.83 11.98 -9.12
C VAL A 158 11.78 10.78 -9.30
N HIS A 159 12.34 10.30 -8.20
CA HIS A 159 13.27 9.17 -8.24
C HIS A 159 12.61 7.90 -8.83
N PRO A 160 13.27 7.13 -9.72
CA PRO A 160 12.68 5.96 -10.39
C PRO A 160 12.09 4.92 -9.44
N ILE A 161 12.72 4.68 -8.28
CA ILE A 161 12.21 3.74 -7.26
C ILE A 161 10.81 4.15 -6.76
N ILE A 162 10.53 5.45 -6.67
CA ILE A 162 9.21 5.94 -6.24
C ILE A 162 8.17 5.71 -7.34
N ARG A 163 8.52 6.00 -8.61
CA ARG A 163 7.65 5.69 -9.75
C ARG A 163 7.37 4.19 -9.87
N GLU A 164 8.39 3.35 -9.68
CA GLU A 164 8.24 1.90 -9.60
C GLU A 164 7.26 1.49 -8.50
N ALA A 165 7.41 2.07 -7.31
CA ALA A 165 6.51 1.78 -6.20
C ALA A 165 5.06 2.18 -6.50
N VAL A 166 4.83 3.29 -7.22
CA VAL A 166 3.50 3.67 -7.71
C VAL A 166 3.00 2.67 -8.77
N SER A 167 3.86 2.26 -9.72
CA SER A 167 3.55 1.27 -10.76
C SER A 167 3.03 -0.04 -10.15
N ILE A 168 3.76 -0.57 -9.17
CA ILE A 168 3.37 -1.79 -8.43
C ILE A 168 2.04 -1.59 -7.68
N ASP A 169 1.86 -0.45 -7.01
CA ASP A 169 0.62 -0.16 -6.28
C ASP A 169 -0.60 -0.02 -7.23
N CYS A 170 -0.43 0.59 -8.40
CA CYS A 170 -1.44 0.63 -9.46
C CYS A 170 -1.81 -0.78 -9.93
N GLN A 171 -0.80 -1.61 -10.23
CA GLN A 171 -0.97 -2.97 -10.75
C GLN A 171 -1.79 -3.84 -9.79
N TYR A 172 -1.50 -3.76 -8.49
CA TYR A 172 -2.16 -4.58 -7.46
C TYR A 172 -3.34 -3.88 -6.76
N SER A 173 -3.75 -2.68 -7.18
CA SER A 173 -4.78 -1.85 -6.52
C SER A 173 -6.06 -2.62 -6.15
N LEU A 174 -6.65 -3.38 -7.08
CA LEU A 174 -7.88 -4.15 -6.79
C LEU A 174 -7.71 -5.21 -5.71
N TYR A 175 -6.54 -5.86 -5.66
CA TYR A 175 -6.26 -6.90 -4.68
C TYR A 175 -5.90 -6.29 -3.32
N THR A 176 -5.15 -5.18 -3.32
CA THR A 176 -4.80 -4.46 -2.10
C THR A 176 -6.01 -3.79 -1.47
N GLU A 177 -6.97 -3.28 -2.25
CA GLU A 177 -8.26 -2.78 -1.78
C GLU A 177 -9.07 -3.86 -1.04
N LYS A 178 -9.18 -5.07 -1.63
CA LYS A 178 -9.82 -6.21 -0.97
C LYS A 178 -9.15 -6.56 0.35
N GLN A 179 -7.82 -6.65 0.37
CA GLN A 179 -7.07 -6.94 1.60
C GLN A 179 -7.25 -5.83 2.64
N ARG A 180 -7.29 -4.55 2.24
CA ARG A 180 -7.56 -3.43 3.17
C ARG A 180 -8.94 -3.54 3.81
N ALA A 181 -9.96 -3.93 3.05
CA ALA A 181 -11.30 -4.16 3.59
C ALA A 181 -11.33 -5.32 4.61
N GLU A 182 -10.60 -6.41 4.34
CA GLU A 182 -10.44 -7.53 5.27
C GLU A 182 -9.71 -7.11 6.55
N VAL A 183 -8.62 -6.35 6.44
CA VAL A 183 -7.89 -5.78 7.59
C VAL A 183 -8.80 -4.91 8.43
N ALA A 184 -9.58 -4.01 7.81
CA ALA A 184 -10.53 -3.15 8.52
C ALA A 184 -11.61 -3.95 9.24
N ARG A 185 -12.10 -5.05 8.65
CA ARG A 185 -13.03 -5.98 9.32
C ARG A 185 -12.36 -6.67 10.51
N MET A 186 -11.13 -7.18 10.35
CA MET A 186 -10.38 -7.83 11.42
C MET A 186 -10.11 -6.87 12.59
N ARG A 187 -9.71 -5.62 12.33
CA ARG A 187 -9.47 -4.61 13.38
C ARG A 187 -10.73 -4.31 14.17
N ARG A 188 -11.86 -4.09 13.50
CA ARG A 188 -13.17 -3.90 14.17
C ARG A 188 -13.56 -5.08 15.05
N GLN A 189 -13.29 -6.31 14.62
CA GLN A 189 -13.56 -7.50 15.44
C GLN A 189 -12.64 -7.59 16.66
N ARG A 190 -11.37 -7.18 16.54
CA ARG A 190 -10.42 -7.17 17.66
C ARG A 190 -10.72 -6.09 18.70
N GLU A 191 -11.42 -5.02 18.31
CA GLU A 191 -11.86 -3.95 19.22
C GLU A 191 -13.09 -4.33 20.05
N LEU A 192 -13.75 -5.45 19.76
CA LEU A 192 -14.86 -5.96 20.58
C LEU A 192 -14.28 -6.68 21.81
N PRO A 193 -14.36 -6.08 23.02
CA PRO A 193 -13.92 -6.76 24.22
C PRO A 193 -14.85 -7.94 24.49
N ILE A 194 -14.28 -9.08 24.86
CA ILE A 194 -15.05 -10.14 25.50
C ILE A 194 -15.05 -9.83 26.99
N PRO A 195 -16.22 -9.71 27.65
CA PRO A 195 -16.28 -9.48 29.09
C PRO A 195 -15.46 -10.53 29.83
N GLU A 196 -14.65 -10.11 30.81
CA GLU A 196 -13.78 -11.02 31.57
C GLU A 196 -14.58 -12.09 32.34
N ASP A 197 -15.82 -11.77 32.67
CA ASP A 197 -16.80 -12.62 33.36
C ASP A 197 -17.65 -13.48 32.42
N THR A 198 -17.28 -13.56 31.13
CA THR A 198 -18.00 -14.42 30.17
C THR A 198 -17.91 -15.88 30.59
N ASP A 199 -19.03 -16.46 31.02
CA ASP A 199 -19.15 -17.90 31.28
C ASP A 199 -19.26 -18.68 29.97
N TYR A 200 -18.11 -19.09 29.44
CA TYR A 200 -18.02 -19.89 28.23
C TYR A 200 -18.75 -21.25 28.34
N ALA A 201 -18.88 -21.82 29.54
CA ALA A 201 -19.56 -23.10 29.75
C ALA A 201 -21.09 -22.99 29.61
N SER A 202 -21.66 -21.78 29.76
CA SER A 202 -23.09 -21.52 29.57
C SER A 202 -23.52 -21.43 28.10
N LEU A 203 -22.57 -21.32 27.17
CA LEU A 203 -22.84 -21.15 25.74
C LEU A 203 -23.19 -22.50 25.08
N ARG A 204 -24.49 -22.73 24.84
CA ARG A 204 -25.06 -23.99 24.31
C ARG A 204 -24.47 -24.53 22.99
N TRP A 205 -23.66 -23.74 22.29
CA TRP A 205 -23.09 -24.07 20.97
C TRP A 205 -21.56 -24.05 20.96
N PHE A 206 -20.91 -23.72 22.09
CA PHE A 206 -19.50 -23.98 22.34
C PHE A 206 -19.38 -25.33 23.06
N SER A 207 -18.55 -26.24 22.52
CA SER A 207 -18.29 -27.56 23.12
C SER A 207 -17.24 -27.49 24.22
#